data_AF-X1HMG1-F1
#
_entry.id   AF-X1HMG1-F1
#
_cell.length_a   1.000
_cell.length_b   1.000
_cell.length_c   1.000
_cell.angle_alpha   90.00
_cell.angle_beta   90.00
_cell.angle_gamma   90.00
#
_symmetry.space_group_name_H-M   'P 1'
#
loop_
_entity.id
_entity.type
_entity.pdbx_description
1 polymer ?
#
loop_
_entity_poly.entity_id
_entity_poly.type
_entity_poly.pdbx_seq_one_letter_code
_entity_poly.pdbx_strand_id
1 'polypeptide(L)' 'GGWTTPGKEAVVVDTKLGKIGMIICYDGDFPELSRVLAIQGAEIITRPSALLRSFEIWDMTNKARAYDNHVYVVAVNSV' A
#
# COMPACT_ATOMS: atom_id res chain seq x y z
N GLY A 1 -14.39 21.90 3.55
CA GLY A 1 -14.84 20.76 4.35
C GLY A 1 -14.51 19.50 3.60
N GLY A 2 -13.58 18.69 4.11
CA GLY A 2 -13.27 17.39 3.53
C GLY A 2 -14.09 16.30 4.21
N TRP A 3 -14.44 15.25 3.46
CA TRP A 3 -15.09 14.05 3.99
C TRP A 3 -14.17 13.21 4.89
N THR A 4 -12.87 13.48 4.85
CA THR A 4 -11.82 12.74 5.56
C THR A 4 -10.70 13.67 6.04
N THR A 5 -9.82 13.14 6.89
CA THR A 5 -8.55 13.78 7.30
C THR A 5 -7.39 12.80 7.05
N PRO A 6 -6.16 13.28 6.79
CA PRO A 6 -5.03 12.40 6.54
C PRO A 6 -4.61 11.64 7.81
N GLY A 7 -4.11 10.43 7.63
CA GLY A 7 -3.42 9.68 8.67
C GLY A 7 -2.12 10.36 9.08
N LYS A 8 -1.57 9.96 10.24
CA LYS A 8 -0.34 10.54 10.79
C LYS A 8 0.83 9.56 10.89
N GLU A 9 0.56 8.27 10.78
CA GLU A 9 1.53 7.22 11.08
C GLU A 9 1.41 6.07 10.10
N ALA A 10 2.56 5.51 9.71
CA ALA A 10 2.64 4.24 9.03
C ALA A 10 2.59 3.12 10.08
N VAL A 11 1.76 2.10 9.84
CA VAL A 11 1.51 1.03 10.80
C VAL A 11 1.83 -0.32 10.18
N VAL A 12 2.62 -1.12 10.90
CA VAL A 12 2.89 -2.53 10.60
C VAL A 12 2.39 -3.36 11.78
N VAL A 13 1.62 -4.41 11.50
CA VAL A 13 1.03 -5.29 12.51
C VAL A 13 1.60 -6.70 12.37
N ASP A 14 2.03 -7.29 13.49
CA ASP A 14 2.44 -8.69 13.54
C ASP A 14 1.22 -9.61 13.41
N THR A 15 1.26 -10.55 12.46
CA THR A 15 0.20 -11.53 12.25
C THR A 15 0.77 -12.93 12.07
N LYS A 16 -0.09 -13.94 12.07
CA LYS A 16 0.31 -15.33 11.74
C LYS A 16 0.78 -15.51 10.29
N LEU A 17 0.50 -14.54 9.41
CA LEU A 17 0.88 -14.56 7.99
C LEU A 17 2.17 -13.77 7.73
N GLY A 18 2.77 -13.17 8.77
CA GLY A 18 3.89 -12.23 8.67
C GLY A 18 3.52 -10.83 9.13
N LYS A 19 4.47 -9.91 9.00
CA LYS A 19 4.31 -8.49 9.32
C LYS A 19 3.57 -7.77 8.20
N ILE A 20 2.38 -7.25 8.51
CA ILE A 20 1.50 -6.63 7.50
C ILE A 20 1.48 -5.11 7.69
N GLY A 21 1.95 -4.39 6.67
CA GLY A 21 1.75 -2.95 6.50
C GLY A 21 0.52 -2.63 5.66
N MET A 22 0.01 -1.40 5.76
CA MET A 22 -1.14 -0.95 4.98
C MET A 22 -0.91 0.42 4.35
N ILE A 23 -1.29 0.53 3.09
CA ILE A 23 -1.44 1.78 2.35
C ILE A 23 -2.88 1.85 1.81
N ILE A 24 -3.45 3.04 1.62
CA ILE A 24 -4.85 3.18 1.19
C ILE A 24 -4.90 3.86 -0.17
N CYS A 25 -5.49 3.18 -1.16
CA CYS A 25 -5.83 3.73 -2.48
C CYS A 25 -4.71 4.58 -3.12
N TYR A 26 -4.81 5.89 -2.95
CA TYR A 26 -3.94 6.89 -3.55
C TYR A 26 -2.50 6.83 -3.04
N ASP A 27 -2.30 6.33 -1.82
CA ASP A 27 -0.96 6.13 -1.23
C ASP A 27 -0.03 5.30 -2.13
N GLY A 28 -0.57 4.34 -2.89
CA GLY A 28 0.24 3.46 -3.74
C GLY A 28 0.93 4.16 -4.91
N ASP A 29 0.53 5.37 -5.24
CA ASP A 29 1.23 6.19 -6.23
C ASP A 29 2.57 6.70 -5.71
N PHE A 30 2.66 6.92 -4.41
CA PHE A 30 3.82 7.49 -3.75
C PHE A 30 4.74 6.36 -3.26
N PRO A 31 6.00 6.29 -3.72
CA PRO A 31 6.91 5.23 -3.31
C PRO A 31 7.27 5.28 -1.82
N GLU A 32 7.22 6.46 -1.20
CA GLU A 32 7.77 6.74 0.12
C GLU A 32 7.07 5.93 1.22
N LEU A 33 5.74 5.85 1.21
CA LEU A 33 5.02 5.17 2.28
C LEU A 33 5.25 3.66 2.25
N SER A 34 5.27 3.04 1.06
CA SER A 34 5.62 1.62 0.95
C SER A 34 7.05 1.34 1.42
N ARG A 35 7.99 2.26 1.15
CA ARG A 35 9.36 2.17 1.66
C ARG A 35 9.43 2.27 3.17
N VAL A 36 8.69 3.21 3.77
CA VAL A 36 8.64 3.36 5.24
C VAL A 36 8.10 2.07 5.89
N LEU A 37 7.03 1.50 5.37
CA LEU A 37 6.47 0.24 5.89
C LEU A 37 7.46 -0.92 5.77
N ALA A 38 8.17 -1.03 4.65
CA ALA A 38 9.19 -2.06 4.47
C ALA A 38 10.37 -1.88 5.45
N ILE A 39 10.83 -0.65 5.68
CA ILE A 39 11.87 -0.33 6.69
C ILE A 39 11.39 -0.68 8.11
N GLN A 40 10.11 -0.47 8.40
CA GLN A 40 9.48 -0.90 9.66
C GLN A 40 9.30 -2.43 9.78
N GLY A 41 9.67 -3.18 8.74
CA GLY A 41 9.70 -4.63 8.73
C GLY A 41 8.45 -5.28 8.14
N ALA A 42 7.61 -4.56 7.38
CA ALA A 42 6.52 -5.18 6.66
C ALA A 42 7.04 -6.19 5.62
N GLU A 43 6.49 -7.40 5.64
CA GLU A 43 6.73 -8.46 4.65
C GLU A 43 5.62 -8.47 3.58
N ILE A 44 4.44 -7.95 3.97
CA ILE A 44 3.24 -7.84 3.14
C ILE A 44 2.70 -6.41 3.26
N ILE A 45 2.41 -5.77 2.14
CA ILE A 45 1.70 -4.49 2.09
C ILE A 45 0.33 -4.71 1.48
N THR A 46 -0.71 -4.30 2.20
CA THR A 46 -2.09 -4.32 1.70
C THR A 46 -2.49 -2.96 1.12
N ARG A 47 -3.24 -2.97 0.02
CA ARG A 47 -3.74 -1.75 -0.67
C ARG A 47 -5.23 -1.85 -1.00
N PRO A 48 -6.14 -1.71 -0.02
CA PRO A 48 -7.57 -1.54 -0.29
C PRO A 48 -7.84 -0.22 -1.02
N SER A 49 -8.62 -0.27 -2.11
CA SER A 49 -8.77 0.88 -3.02
C SER A 49 -10.14 0.99 -3.68
N ALA A 50 -10.40 2.21 -4.16
CA ALA A 50 -11.49 2.56 -5.06
C ALA A 50 -10.94 3.50 -6.16
N LEU A 51 -9.89 3.05 -6.84
CA LEU A 51 -9.19 3.81 -7.86
C LEU A 51 -9.97 3.81 -9.18
N LEU A 52 -10.18 5.01 -9.72
CA LEU A 52 -10.93 5.24 -10.97
C LEU A 52 -10.03 5.49 -12.20
N ARG A 53 -8.71 5.26 -12.07
CA ARG A 53 -7.74 5.42 -13.17
C ARG A 53 -7.57 4.12 -13.94
N SER A 54 -6.79 4.18 -15.01
CA SER A 54 -6.52 3.04 -15.88
C SER A 54 -5.89 1.88 -15.10
N PHE A 55 -6.24 0.65 -15.53
CA PHE A 55 -5.73 -0.57 -14.92
C PHE A 55 -4.21 -0.67 -15.04
N GLU A 56 -3.61 -0.16 -16.10
CA GLU A 56 -2.17 -0.21 -16.35
C GLU A 56 -1.40 0.59 -15.30
N ILE A 57 -1.89 1.77 -14.90
CA ILE A 57 -1.29 2.57 -13.83
C ILE A 57 -1.43 1.85 -12.50
N TRP A 58 -2.59 1.27 -12.23
CA TRP A 58 -2.85 0.50 -11.03
C TRP A 58 -1.92 -0.72 -10.90
N ASP A 59 -1.80 -1.51 -11.96
CA ASP A 59 -0.96 -2.71 -12.02
C ASP A 59 0.53 -2.36 -11.93
N MET A 60 0.98 -1.36 -12.69
CA MET A 60 2.36 -0.89 -12.67
C MET A 60 2.80 -0.41 -11.28
N THR A 61 1.99 0.43 -10.63
CA THR A 61 2.32 0.95 -9.29
C THR A 61 2.42 -0.18 -8.28
N ASN A 62 1.46 -1.12 -8.25
CA ASN A 62 1.51 -2.27 -7.33
C ASN A 62 2.75 -3.14 -7.53
N LYS A 63 3.11 -3.45 -8.78
CA LYS A 63 4.32 -4.22 -9.12
C LYS A 63 5.59 -3.47 -8.71
N ALA A 64 5.66 -2.16 -8.93
CA ALA A 64 6.78 -1.34 -8.51
C ALA A 64 6.93 -1.33 -6.98
N ARG A 65 5.84 -1.15 -6.21
CA ARG A 65 5.90 -1.17 -4.74
C ARG A 65 6.35 -2.52 -4.19
N ALA A 66 5.98 -3.62 -4.83
CA ALA A 66 6.46 -4.95 -4.46
C ALA A 66 7.96 -5.11 -4.75
N TYR A 67 8.37 -4.76 -5.97
CA TYR A 67 9.75 -4.93 -6.44
C TYR A 67 10.75 -4.05 -5.66
N ASP A 68 10.50 -2.75 -5.57
CA ASP A 68 11.43 -1.77 -4.99
C ASP A 68 11.67 -1.96 -3.48
N ASN A 69 10.78 -2.69 -2.81
CA ASN A 69 10.82 -2.91 -1.38
C ASN A 69 11.06 -4.38 -1.00
N HIS A 70 11.10 -5.29 -1.98
CA HIS A 70 11.22 -6.73 -1.74
C HIS A 70 10.15 -7.29 -0.79
N VAL A 71 8.89 -6.88 -0.99
CA VAL A 71 7.72 -7.30 -0.19
C VAL A 71 6.61 -7.81 -1.09
N TYR A 72 5.65 -8.53 -0.51
CA TYR A 72 4.40 -8.84 -1.21
C TYR A 72 3.47 -7.63 -1.20
N VAL A 73 2.74 -7.41 -2.30
CA VAL A 73 1.67 -6.40 -2.37
C VAL A 73 0.35 -7.11 -2.66
N VAL A 74 -0.60 -6.98 -1.74
CA VAL A 74 -1.97 -7.48 -1.87
C VAL A 74 -2.90 -6.30 -2.12
N ALA A 75 -3.28 -6.09 -3.37
CA ALA A 75 -4.05 -4.93 -3.80
C ALA A 75 -5.45 -5.35 -4.27
N VAL A 76 -6.48 -4.69 -3.75
CA VAL A 76 -7.88 -4.91 -4.13
C VAL A 76 -8.51 -3.58 -4.51
N ASN A 77 -9.35 -3.59 -5.54
CA ASN A 77 -10.05 -2.40 -6.02
C ASN A 77 -11.55 -2.65 -6.10
N SER A 78 -12.36 -1.64 -5.78
CA SER A 78 -13.82 -1.70 -5.99
C SER A 78 -14.13 -1.87 -7.48
N VAL A 79 -15.15 -2.68 -7.78
CA VAL A 79 -15.74 -2.88 -9.12
C VAL A 79 -17.11 -2.24 -9.21
#